data_AF-A0A962XCN4-F1
#
_entry.id   AF-A0A962XCN4-F1
#
_cell.length_a   1.000
_cell.length_b   1.000
_cell.length_c   1.000
_cell.angle_alpha   90.00
_cell.angle_beta   90.00
_cell.angle_gamma   90.00
#
_symmetry.space_group_name_H-M   'P 1'
#
loop_
_entity.id
_entity.type
_entity.pdbx_description
1 polymer ?
#
loop_
_entity_poly.entity_id
_entity_poly.type
_entity_poly.pdbx_seq_one_letter_code
_entity_poly.pdbx_strand_id
1 'polypeptide(L)'
;MQSPIKTFQFVQLCLALGLTVVNPLHAATRPDFYAEFNPAAGQLPFPTNLLFSGSIDGTLNIPVPDPDPDNPADPRLALNALDGFSTVAPLTAQFSSTLSADTVQAGDTVRVFEVELVNPFLDPTHPGPFAITRVRRELQADEDYSVSLLPQDPDQTTLNIYPLRPLTPKTGYLVVLTNGIQDRGGFEASPSPIYALTQLTIPLMDANGQSVIPGLSDAEAQALEPLRQLTNNQESAAASQGVARTSIVLSWTFMTQSIDDAFTALGENLKPLGMAVQPTGATTAAVGLGLPGFSDIYAGALAIPYYLDKDEPLSGYWQTADSGAVTRYNPVPAATTVLQIPVLMTVPNAKSGQRKPARGWPVVIYQHGITRSRTDLLAVADALSFAGFAAVAIDLPLHGITDVNNPFYLPSMERTFDLDLVNNATGAPGPDGVIDASGSYFINLQSMLTTRDNLREGAQDLRQLTATLPLIDLNGDQQPDFDTRRLQ
;
A
#
# COMPACT_ATOMS: atom_id res chain seq x y z
N MET A 1 -24.67 -100.72 7.57
CA MET A 1 -23.29 -100.89 7.04
C MET A 1 -22.81 -99.54 6.49
N GLN A 2 -21.55 -99.44 6.09
CA GLN A 2 -20.77 -98.24 5.74
C GLN A 2 -21.46 -97.11 4.95
N SER A 3 -21.04 -95.86 5.21
CA SER A 3 -21.21 -94.67 4.35
C SER A 3 -20.25 -94.70 3.14
N PRO A 4 -20.56 -94.01 2.02
CA PRO A 4 -19.91 -92.73 1.66
C PRO A 4 -20.95 -91.60 1.30
N ILE A 5 -20.75 -90.27 1.45
CA ILE A 5 -19.69 -89.33 0.95
C ILE A 5 -19.88 -89.10 -0.58
N LYS A 6 -20.07 -87.88 -1.16
CA LYS A 6 -19.81 -86.47 -0.71
C LYS A 6 -20.70 -85.41 -1.43
N THR A 7 -20.47 -84.14 -1.06
CA THR A 7 -20.91 -82.80 -1.56
C THR A 7 -21.08 -82.58 -3.09
N PHE A 8 -21.62 -81.47 -3.64
CA PHE A 8 -21.83 -80.05 -3.21
C PHE A 8 -22.97 -79.41 -4.07
N GLN A 9 -23.47 -78.15 -3.99
CA GLN A 9 -23.32 -76.93 -3.15
C GLN A 9 -24.63 -76.08 -3.24
N PHE A 10 -24.67 -74.85 -2.69
CA PHE A 10 -25.80 -73.88 -2.77
C PHE A 10 -25.42 -72.57 -3.49
N VAL A 11 -26.41 -71.90 -4.10
CA VAL A 11 -26.40 -70.49 -4.48
C VAL A 11 -27.68 -69.85 -3.92
N GLN A 12 -27.57 -68.69 -3.27
CA GLN A 12 -28.70 -68.02 -2.63
C GLN A 12 -28.64 -66.51 -2.86
N LEU A 13 -29.72 -65.95 -3.39
CA LEU A 13 -29.84 -64.54 -3.76
C LEU A 13 -30.48 -63.76 -2.61
N CYS A 14 -29.86 -62.66 -2.17
CA CYS A 14 -30.36 -61.82 -1.08
C CYS A 14 -30.57 -60.37 -1.52
N LEU A 15 -31.55 -59.72 -0.88
CA LEU A 15 -31.97 -58.34 -1.11
C LEU A 15 -31.06 -57.35 -0.34
N ALA A 16 -30.89 -56.13 -0.86
CA ALA A 16 -30.42 -54.99 -0.07
C ALA A 16 -31.00 -53.68 -0.62
N LEU A 17 -31.71 -52.92 0.24
CA LEU A 17 -31.85 -51.47 0.09
C LEU A 17 -30.75 -50.81 0.95
N GLY A 18 -30.26 -49.66 0.50
CA GLY A 18 -29.40 -48.81 1.31
C GLY A 18 -29.25 -47.43 0.69
N LEU A 19 -29.88 -46.41 1.28
CA LEU A 19 -29.52 -45.02 1.01
C LEU A 19 -28.25 -44.70 1.79
N THR A 20 -27.13 -44.51 1.09
CA THR A 20 -25.94 -43.90 1.67
C THR A 20 -26.08 -42.38 1.64
N VAL A 21 -26.62 -41.80 2.70
CA VAL A 21 -26.38 -40.38 2.98
C VAL A 21 -24.92 -40.26 3.38
N VAL A 22 -24.08 -39.82 2.43
CA VAL A 22 -22.67 -39.55 2.69
C VAL A 22 -22.57 -38.19 3.37
N ASN A 23 -22.63 -38.18 4.70
CA ASN A 23 -22.03 -37.07 5.43
C ASN A 23 -20.54 -37.02 5.05
N PRO A 24 -19.95 -35.85 4.77
CA PRO A 24 -18.51 -35.75 4.73
C PRO A 24 -17.96 -36.15 6.10
N LEU A 25 -17.14 -37.20 6.10
CA LEU A 25 -16.34 -37.56 7.26
C LEU A 25 -15.35 -36.42 7.46
N HIS A 26 -15.60 -35.60 8.50
CA HIS A 26 -14.58 -34.71 9.03
C HIS A 26 -13.36 -35.56 9.39
N ALA A 27 -12.18 -35.08 9.05
CA ALA A 27 -10.94 -35.75 9.40
C ALA A 27 -10.67 -35.59 10.91
N ALA A 28 -9.67 -36.30 11.43
CA ALA A 28 -9.37 -36.24 12.85
C ALA A 28 -8.75 -34.88 13.21
N THR A 29 -9.11 -34.29 14.35
CA THR A 29 -8.40 -33.13 14.91
C THR A 29 -7.25 -33.59 15.81
N ARG A 30 -6.15 -32.82 15.86
CA ARG A 30 -5.03 -33.04 16.81
C ARG A 30 -4.81 -31.75 17.61
N PRO A 31 -4.71 -31.78 18.96
CA PRO A 31 -4.73 -30.57 19.81
C PRO A 31 -3.48 -29.67 19.69
N ASP A 32 -2.50 -30.08 18.91
CA ASP A 32 -1.26 -29.39 18.59
C ASP A 32 -1.20 -28.87 17.14
N PHE A 33 -2.25 -29.07 16.32
CA PHE A 33 -2.40 -28.44 15.01
C PHE A 33 -3.53 -27.40 15.01
N TYR A 34 -3.15 -26.12 14.99
CA TYR A 34 -4.06 -24.99 15.07
C TYR A 34 -3.58 -23.79 14.25
N ALA A 35 -4.50 -22.88 13.94
CA ALA A 35 -4.16 -21.56 13.42
C ALA A 35 -3.55 -20.70 14.54
N GLU A 36 -2.37 -20.13 14.33
CA GLU A 36 -1.64 -19.38 15.34
C GLU A 36 -2.32 -18.05 15.66
N PHE A 37 -2.68 -17.88 16.94
CA PHE A 37 -3.29 -16.67 17.44
C PHE A 37 -3.06 -16.53 18.94
N ASN A 38 -2.24 -15.54 19.31
CA ASN A 38 -1.96 -15.13 20.68
C ASN A 38 -1.46 -13.67 20.67
N PRO A 39 -2.37 -12.67 20.77
CA PRO A 39 -2.00 -11.26 20.69
C PRO A 39 -0.96 -10.82 21.73
N ALA A 40 -0.96 -11.42 22.93
CA ALA A 40 0.00 -11.10 23.98
C ALA A 40 1.44 -11.56 23.67
N ALA A 41 1.60 -12.56 22.80
CA ALA A 41 2.89 -13.00 22.27
C ALA A 41 3.22 -12.41 20.88
N GLY A 42 2.38 -11.51 20.36
CA GLY A 42 2.51 -10.97 19.00
C GLY A 42 2.19 -11.98 17.88
N GLN A 43 1.72 -13.18 18.21
CA GLN A 43 1.30 -14.18 17.22
C GLN A 43 -0.05 -13.76 16.65
N LEU A 44 -0.03 -13.11 15.49
CA LEU A 44 -1.19 -12.49 14.85
C LEU A 44 -1.17 -12.76 13.35
N PRO A 45 -2.35 -12.96 12.72
CA PRO A 45 -2.46 -12.82 11.28
C PRO A 45 -2.19 -11.36 10.88
N PHE A 46 -1.59 -11.14 9.71
CA PHE A 46 -1.28 -9.82 9.18
C PHE A 46 -1.93 -9.62 7.81
N PRO A 47 -2.48 -8.43 7.49
CA PRO A 47 -2.78 -7.32 8.39
C PRO A 47 -3.91 -7.62 9.38
N THR A 48 -3.98 -6.90 10.51
CA THR A 48 -5.07 -7.01 11.48
C THR A 48 -5.35 -5.70 12.22
N ASN A 49 -6.64 -5.38 12.42
CA ASN A 49 -7.11 -4.19 13.14
C ASN A 49 -6.71 -4.18 14.63
N LEU A 50 -6.25 -5.30 15.20
CA LEU A 50 -5.71 -5.34 16.56
C LEU A 50 -4.45 -4.46 16.71
N LEU A 51 -3.75 -4.18 15.61
CA LEU A 51 -2.60 -3.27 15.58
C LEU A 51 -2.99 -1.77 15.65
N PHE A 52 -4.27 -1.42 15.76
CA PHE A 52 -4.71 -0.07 16.16
C PHE A 52 -4.92 0.06 17.69
N SER A 53 -4.75 -1.02 18.47
CA SER A 53 -5.01 -0.99 19.92
C SER A 53 -4.13 0.04 20.62
N GLY A 54 -4.74 1.03 21.28
CA GLY A 54 -4.04 2.13 21.95
C GLY A 54 -3.70 3.33 21.06
N SER A 55 -4.02 3.31 19.76
CA SER A 55 -3.93 4.49 18.89
C SER A 55 -4.92 5.58 19.32
N ILE A 56 -4.54 6.84 19.13
CA ILE A 56 -5.31 8.04 19.54
C ILE A 56 -5.59 9.03 18.40
N ASP A 57 -4.88 8.91 17.28
CA ASP A 57 -4.96 9.76 16.08
C ASP A 57 -5.46 9.00 14.84
N GLY A 58 -5.60 7.68 14.96
CA GLY A 58 -6.06 6.80 13.90
C GLY A 58 -4.95 6.19 13.04
N THR A 59 -3.67 6.31 13.41
CA THR A 59 -2.61 5.51 12.79
C THR A 59 -2.46 4.14 13.45
N LEU A 60 -1.68 3.25 12.81
CA LEU A 60 -1.26 1.98 13.41
C LEU A 60 -0.36 2.21 14.64
N ASN A 61 -0.54 1.34 15.65
CA ASN A 61 0.24 1.29 16.87
C ASN A 61 0.87 -0.11 17.04
N ILE A 62 1.70 -0.50 16.07
CA ILE A 62 2.47 -1.74 16.09
C ILE A 62 3.52 -1.65 17.20
N PRO A 63 3.60 -2.63 18.13
CA PRO A 63 4.64 -2.65 19.16
C PRO A 63 6.04 -2.70 18.54
N VAL A 64 6.87 -1.73 18.91
CA VAL A 64 8.29 -1.65 18.55
C VAL A 64 9.12 -2.08 19.76
N PRO A 65 9.88 -3.21 19.70
CA PRO A 65 10.83 -3.58 20.75
C PRO A 65 11.98 -2.56 20.80
N ASP A 66 12.36 -2.14 22.00
CA ASP A 66 13.42 -1.13 22.25
C ASP A 66 13.33 0.08 21.30
N PRO A 67 12.23 0.86 21.36
CA PRO A 67 11.93 1.91 20.39
C PRO A 67 12.92 3.06 20.49
N ASP A 68 13.82 3.14 19.51
CA ASP A 68 14.58 4.33 19.19
C ASP A 68 13.71 5.24 18.30
N PRO A 69 13.17 6.36 18.81
CA PRO A 69 12.31 7.25 18.03
C PRO A 69 13.08 7.95 16.90
N ASP A 70 14.41 8.02 17.00
CA ASP A 70 15.30 8.69 16.05
C ASP A 70 15.81 7.72 14.96
N ASN A 71 15.23 6.52 14.87
CA ASN A 71 15.58 5.48 13.87
C ASN A 71 14.48 5.29 12.79
N PRO A 72 14.38 6.16 11.77
CA PRO A 72 13.41 6.05 10.67
C PRO A 72 13.59 4.84 9.75
N ALA A 73 14.60 3.98 10.02
CA ALA A 73 14.83 2.72 9.30
C ALA A 73 14.02 1.53 9.85
N ASP A 74 13.40 1.61 11.05
CA ASP A 74 12.51 0.53 11.50
C ASP A 74 11.18 0.58 10.70
N PRO A 75 10.83 -0.48 9.94
CA PRO A 75 9.59 -0.50 9.17
C PRO A 75 8.33 -0.41 10.03
N ARG A 76 8.37 -0.77 11.32
CA ARG A 76 7.25 -0.61 12.25
C ARG A 76 6.98 0.86 12.56
N LEU A 77 8.03 1.68 12.74
CA LEU A 77 7.87 3.12 12.95
C LEU A 77 7.29 3.79 11.70
N ALA A 78 7.74 3.39 10.51
CA ALA A 78 7.16 3.87 9.25
C ALA A 78 5.70 3.40 9.04
N LEU A 79 5.37 2.16 9.41
CA LEU A 79 3.99 1.65 9.39
C LEU A 79 3.08 2.37 10.41
N ASN A 80 3.61 2.77 11.56
CA ASN A 80 2.87 3.52 12.58
C ASN A 80 2.52 4.97 12.18
N ALA A 81 2.95 5.42 11.00
CA ALA A 81 2.51 6.66 10.36
C ALA A 81 1.48 6.43 9.21
N LEU A 82 0.81 5.26 9.20
CA LEU A 82 -0.26 4.90 8.25
C LEU A 82 -1.60 4.72 8.95
N ASP A 83 -2.69 5.08 8.28
CA ASP A 83 -4.07 4.99 8.81
C ASP A 83 -4.79 3.67 8.47
N GLY A 84 -4.02 2.64 8.11
CA GLY A 84 -4.51 1.34 7.64
C GLY A 84 -3.43 0.58 6.87
N PHE A 85 -3.84 -0.51 6.24
CA PHE A 85 -2.93 -1.43 5.56
C PHE A 85 -2.96 -1.29 4.03
N SER A 86 -1.94 -1.81 3.36
CA SER A 86 -1.82 -1.77 1.90
C SER A 86 -3.02 -2.42 1.19
N THR A 87 -3.40 -1.86 0.05
CA THR A 87 -4.45 -2.38 -0.83
C THR A 87 -3.98 -3.53 -1.73
N VAL A 88 -2.67 -3.80 -1.79
CA VAL A 88 -2.04 -4.79 -2.71
C VAL A 88 -1.06 -5.74 -2.03
N ALA A 89 -0.82 -5.59 -0.72
CA ALA A 89 0.04 -6.53 -0.01
C ALA A 89 -0.67 -7.88 0.20
N PRO A 90 0.06 -9.01 0.22
CA PRO A 90 -0.51 -10.27 0.65
C PRO A 90 -0.90 -10.22 2.13
N LEU A 91 -1.85 -11.06 2.51
CA LEU A 91 -2.23 -11.32 3.88
C LEU A 91 -1.67 -12.69 4.31
N THR A 92 -1.27 -12.83 5.57
CA THR A 92 -0.70 -14.06 6.10
C THR A 92 -1.34 -14.49 7.42
N ALA A 93 -1.38 -15.81 7.63
CA ALA A 93 -1.72 -16.45 8.89
C ALA A 93 -0.80 -17.65 9.08
N GLN A 94 -0.21 -17.81 10.26
CA GLN A 94 0.65 -18.94 10.58
C GLN A 94 -0.17 -20.07 11.21
N PHE A 95 0.31 -21.31 11.11
CA PHE A 95 -0.23 -22.49 11.77
C PHE A 95 0.89 -23.20 12.55
N SER A 96 0.54 -23.94 13.60
CA SER A 96 1.50 -24.60 14.48
C SER A 96 2.24 -25.80 13.85
N SER A 97 1.89 -26.20 12.62
CA SER A 97 2.61 -27.24 11.86
C SER A 97 2.44 -27.10 10.34
N THR A 98 3.26 -27.83 9.58
CA THR A 98 3.29 -27.81 8.10
C THR A 98 1.94 -28.16 7.46
N LEU A 99 1.45 -27.23 6.65
CA LEU A 99 0.16 -27.30 5.95
C LEU A 99 0.15 -28.29 4.77
N SER A 100 -1.03 -28.83 4.50
CA SER A 100 -1.35 -29.55 3.26
C SER A 100 -1.91 -28.57 2.23
N ALA A 101 -1.12 -28.23 1.21
CA ALA A 101 -1.44 -27.20 0.23
C ALA A 101 -2.79 -27.43 -0.49
N ASP A 102 -3.13 -28.69 -0.79
CA ASP A 102 -4.38 -29.06 -1.47
C ASP A 102 -5.65 -28.76 -0.65
N THR A 103 -5.50 -28.47 0.65
CA THR A 103 -6.60 -28.12 1.57
C THR A 103 -6.74 -26.60 1.83
N VAL A 104 -5.84 -25.80 1.26
CA VAL A 104 -5.88 -24.33 1.32
C VAL A 104 -6.59 -23.83 0.06
N GLN A 105 -7.88 -23.51 0.17
CA GLN A 105 -8.77 -23.24 -0.96
C GLN A 105 -9.54 -21.92 -0.78
N ALA A 106 -9.42 -21.02 -1.75
CA ALA A 106 -10.17 -19.76 -1.77
C ALA A 106 -11.67 -20.02 -2.02
N GLY A 107 -12.54 -19.29 -1.33
CA GLY A 107 -14.00 -19.45 -1.42
C GLY A 107 -14.57 -20.66 -0.66
N ASP A 108 -13.73 -21.56 -0.14
CA ASP A 108 -14.13 -22.69 0.69
C ASP A 108 -13.43 -22.66 2.07
N THR A 109 -12.20 -23.17 2.17
CA THR A 109 -11.51 -23.27 3.46
C THR A 109 -10.93 -21.95 3.96
N VAL A 110 -10.66 -21.01 3.03
CA VAL A 110 -10.20 -19.63 3.26
C VAL A 110 -11.18 -18.65 2.62
N ARG A 111 -11.96 -17.93 3.45
CA ARG A 111 -13.04 -17.02 3.03
C ARG A 111 -12.65 -15.57 3.31
N VAL A 112 -12.93 -14.65 2.38
CA VAL A 112 -12.67 -13.21 2.55
C VAL A 112 -13.90 -12.39 2.18
N PHE A 113 -14.29 -11.46 3.05
CA PHE A 113 -15.49 -10.64 2.89
C PHE A 113 -15.15 -9.15 2.97
N GLU A 114 -15.80 -8.34 2.15
CA GLU A 114 -15.82 -6.89 2.27
C GLU A 114 -16.87 -6.49 3.32
N VAL A 115 -16.54 -5.61 4.26
CA VAL A 115 -17.40 -5.31 5.43
C VAL A 115 -17.46 -3.82 5.76
N GLU A 116 -18.65 -3.37 6.19
CA GLU A 116 -18.80 -2.11 6.91
C GLU A 116 -18.30 -2.33 8.36
N LEU A 117 -17.37 -1.48 8.82
CA LEU A 117 -16.85 -1.47 10.18
C LEU A 117 -17.28 -0.18 10.89
N VAL A 118 -17.55 -0.26 12.20
CA VAL A 118 -17.38 0.89 13.09
C VAL A 118 -15.91 1.32 13.03
N ASN A 119 -15.65 2.63 12.97
CA ASN A 119 -14.31 3.18 13.03
C ASN A 119 -14.23 4.19 14.18
N PRO A 120 -13.47 3.91 15.27
CA PRO A 120 -13.40 4.80 16.44
C PRO A 120 -12.89 6.20 16.12
N PHE A 121 -12.13 6.36 15.03
CA PHE A 121 -11.47 7.62 14.66
C PHE A 121 -12.36 8.52 13.78
N LEU A 122 -13.55 8.07 13.38
CA LEU A 122 -14.53 8.90 12.65
C LEU A 122 -15.56 9.60 13.54
N ASP A 123 -15.83 9.08 14.75
CA ASP A 123 -16.62 9.76 15.78
C ASP A 123 -15.93 9.67 17.15
N PRO A 124 -15.10 10.67 17.50
CA PRO A 124 -14.44 10.74 18.81
C PRO A 124 -15.41 10.81 20.02
N THR A 125 -16.70 11.04 19.79
CA THR A 125 -17.71 11.10 20.88
C THR A 125 -18.30 9.72 21.22
N HIS A 126 -18.15 8.73 20.34
CA HIS A 126 -18.60 7.35 20.54
C HIS A 126 -17.51 6.32 20.14
N PRO A 127 -16.32 6.33 20.78
CA PRO A 127 -15.26 5.40 20.46
C PRO A 127 -15.68 3.95 20.74
N GLY A 128 -15.65 3.12 19.69
CA GLY A 128 -15.94 1.69 19.75
C GLY A 128 -14.91 0.88 18.96
N PRO A 129 -14.78 -0.44 19.21
CA PRO A 129 -13.85 -1.29 18.46
C PRO A 129 -14.21 -1.34 16.96
N PHE A 130 -13.29 -1.83 16.14
CA PHE A 130 -13.52 -2.14 14.71
C PHE A 130 -14.46 -3.34 14.52
N ALA A 131 -15.70 -3.22 15.00
CA ALA A 131 -16.76 -4.20 14.89
C ALA A 131 -17.48 -4.08 13.55
N ILE A 132 -17.82 -5.22 12.97
CA ILE A 132 -18.60 -5.31 11.73
C ILE A 132 -20.05 -4.92 12.02
N THR A 133 -20.54 -3.90 11.30
CA THR A 133 -21.97 -3.53 11.28
C THR A 133 -22.73 -4.31 10.21
N ARG A 134 -22.06 -4.65 9.08
CA ARG A 134 -22.66 -5.32 7.94
C ARG A 134 -21.60 -5.95 7.01
N VAL A 135 -21.92 -7.12 6.45
CA VAL A 135 -21.19 -7.67 5.30
C VAL A 135 -21.70 -7.01 4.00
N ARG A 136 -20.77 -6.56 3.15
CA ARG A 136 -21.07 -6.02 1.80
C ARG A 136 -21.28 -7.15 0.80
N ARG A 137 -20.27 -8.02 0.70
CA ARG A 137 -20.14 -9.13 -0.24
C ARG A 137 -19.01 -10.07 0.22
N GLU A 138 -18.99 -11.26 -0.35
CA GLU A 138 -17.78 -12.07 -0.40
C GLU A 138 -16.88 -11.60 -1.56
N LEU A 139 -15.57 -11.82 -1.44
CA LEU A 139 -14.62 -11.64 -2.53
C LEU A 139 -14.58 -12.93 -3.37
N GLN A 140 -14.42 -12.79 -4.69
CA GLN A 140 -14.45 -13.95 -5.58
C GLN A 140 -13.08 -14.64 -5.63
N ALA A 141 -13.06 -15.94 -5.34
CA ALA A 141 -11.89 -16.80 -5.54
C ALA A 141 -11.40 -16.75 -7.00
N ASP A 142 -10.08 -16.69 -7.18
CA ASP A 142 -9.36 -16.60 -8.46
C ASP A 142 -9.70 -15.38 -9.35
N GLU A 143 -10.54 -14.45 -8.85
CA GLU A 143 -10.88 -13.19 -9.50
C GLU A 143 -10.44 -11.96 -8.68
N ASP A 144 -10.80 -11.91 -7.39
CA ASP A 144 -10.40 -10.86 -6.46
C ASP A 144 -9.19 -11.28 -5.62
N TYR A 145 -9.08 -12.56 -5.26
CA TYR A 145 -7.95 -13.11 -4.51
C TYR A 145 -7.67 -14.58 -4.83
N SER A 146 -6.42 -15.01 -4.66
CA SER A 146 -6.01 -16.41 -4.62
C SER A 146 -5.35 -16.75 -3.28
N VAL A 147 -5.09 -18.03 -3.05
CA VAL A 147 -4.40 -18.52 -1.84
C VAL A 147 -3.25 -19.45 -2.19
N SER A 148 -2.23 -19.49 -1.33
CA SER A 148 -1.08 -20.38 -1.42
C SER A 148 -0.49 -20.63 -0.03
N LEU A 149 0.52 -21.49 0.05
CA LEU A 149 1.50 -21.40 1.14
C LEU A 149 2.48 -20.26 0.82
N LEU A 150 3.06 -19.61 1.82
CA LEU A 150 4.02 -18.52 1.63
C LEU A 150 5.34 -19.07 1.05
N PRO A 151 5.79 -18.68 -0.16
CA PRO A 151 6.97 -19.27 -0.79
C PRO A 151 8.30 -19.07 -0.04
N GLN A 152 8.34 -18.08 0.86
CA GLN A 152 9.50 -17.75 1.70
C GLN A 152 9.54 -18.53 3.02
N ASP A 153 8.48 -19.26 3.37
CA ASP A 153 8.42 -20.12 4.55
C ASP A 153 8.91 -21.54 4.20
N PRO A 154 10.10 -21.97 4.65
CA PRO A 154 10.65 -23.29 4.33
C PRO A 154 9.91 -24.43 5.04
N ASP A 155 9.30 -24.16 6.19
CA ASP A 155 8.57 -25.14 7.01
C ASP A 155 7.09 -25.26 6.58
N GLN A 156 6.66 -24.39 5.66
CA GLN A 156 5.33 -24.39 5.04
C GLN A 156 4.19 -24.32 6.08
N THR A 157 4.39 -23.51 7.11
CA THR A 157 3.44 -23.22 8.20
C THR A 157 2.51 -22.04 7.90
N THR A 158 2.89 -21.18 6.97
CA THR A 158 2.25 -19.89 6.71
C THR A 158 1.32 -19.95 5.51
N LEU A 159 0.03 -19.74 5.75
CA LEU A 159 -0.96 -19.40 4.73
C LEU A 159 -0.64 -18.01 4.17
N ASN A 160 -0.73 -17.89 2.84
CA ASN A 160 -0.61 -16.65 2.09
C ASN A 160 -1.89 -16.42 1.26
N ILE A 161 -2.48 -15.25 1.38
CA ILE A 161 -3.69 -14.82 0.67
C ILE A 161 -3.30 -13.62 -0.19
N TYR A 162 -3.50 -13.70 -1.50
CA TYR A 162 -2.97 -12.71 -2.44
C TYR A 162 -4.09 -11.98 -3.18
N PRO A 163 -4.25 -10.64 -3.00
CA PRO A 163 -5.18 -9.85 -3.80
C PRO A 163 -4.76 -9.83 -5.27
N LEU A 164 -5.62 -10.33 -6.16
CA LEU A 164 -5.42 -10.33 -7.61
C LEU A 164 -5.77 -8.98 -8.25
N ARG A 165 -6.44 -8.11 -7.49
CA ARG A 165 -6.81 -6.73 -7.82
C ARG A 165 -6.56 -5.88 -6.58
N PRO A 166 -6.22 -4.58 -6.70
CA PRO A 166 -6.13 -3.69 -5.54
C PRO A 166 -7.46 -3.65 -4.78
N LEU A 167 -7.41 -3.93 -3.48
CA LEU A 167 -8.53 -3.78 -2.57
C LEU A 167 -8.98 -2.30 -2.52
N THR A 168 -10.28 -2.07 -2.38
CA THR A 168 -10.85 -0.72 -2.22
C THR A 168 -10.15 0.02 -1.05
N PRO A 169 -9.65 1.26 -1.21
CA PRO A 169 -9.09 2.07 -0.13
C PRO A 169 -10.10 2.35 1.00
N LYS A 170 -9.61 2.68 2.19
CA LYS A 170 -10.41 3.05 3.38
C LYS A 170 -11.53 2.05 3.76
N THR A 171 -11.41 0.80 3.34
CA THR A 171 -12.49 -0.22 3.40
C THR A 171 -12.11 -1.34 4.36
N GLY A 172 -13.11 -1.83 5.11
CA GLY A 172 -12.95 -2.95 6.03
C GLY A 172 -13.08 -4.30 5.33
N TYR A 173 -12.30 -5.26 5.78
CA TYR A 173 -12.35 -6.65 5.31
C TYR A 173 -12.32 -7.62 6.50
N LEU A 174 -13.03 -8.75 6.36
CA LEU A 174 -13.06 -9.88 7.28
C LEU A 174 -12.42 -11.08 6.58
N VAL A 175 -11.45 -11.72 7.22
CA VAL A 175 -10.91 -13.02 6.81
C VAL A 175 -11.37 -14.10 7.79
N VAL A 176 -11.73 -15.28 7.26
CA VAL A 176 -12.17 -16.44 8.04
C VAL A 176 -11.47 -17.69 7.52
N LEU A 177 -10.83 -18.42 8.42
CA LEU A 177 -10.19 -19.70 8.16
C LEU A 177 -11.01 -20.82 8.82
N THR A 178 -11.05 -21.99 8.19
CA THR A 178 -11.84 -23.12 8.68
C THR A 178 -11.03 -24.40 8.93
N ASN A 179 -11.60 -25.32 9.69
CA ASN A 179 -11.05 -26.65 9.99
C ASN A 179 -10.86 -27.55 8.76
N GLY A 180 -11.42 -27.17 7.60
CA GLY A 180 -11.12 -27.83 6.33
C GLY A 180 -9.66 -27.73 5.90
N ILE A 181 -8.90 -26.78 6.46
CA ILE A 181 -7.43 -26.70 6.33
C ILE A 181 -6.80 -27.83 7.16
N GLN A 182 -5.88 -28.60 6.55
CA GLN A 182 -5.25 -29.78 7.18
C GLN A 182 -3.73 -29.68 7.25
N ASP A 183 -3.12 -30.43 8.19
CA ASP A 183 -1.68 -30.70 8.21
C ASP A 183 -1.31 -31.78 7.18
N ARG A 184 0.00 -32.02 6.96
CA ARG A 184 0.47 -33.12 6.10
C ARG A 184 0.15 -34.53 6.61
N GLY A 185 -0.36 -34.69 7.83
CA GLY A 185 -0.91 -35.93 8.35
C GLY A 185 -2.39 -36.16 8.00
N GLY A 186 -3.07 -35.14 7.44
CA GLY A 186 -4.50 -35.16 7.19
C GLY A 186 -5.34 -34.85 8.43
N PHE A 187 -4.78 -34.18 9.44
CA PHE A 187 -5.53 -33.72 10.61
C PHE A 187 -6.14 -32.34 10.35
N GLU A 188 -7.41 -32.14 10.73
CA GLU A 188 -8.09 -30.84 10.66
C GLU A 188 -7.48 -29.83 11.65
N ALA A 189 -7.36 -28.58 11.21
CA ALA A 189 -6.94 -27.48 12.07
C ALA A 189 -7.96 -27.21 13.17
N SER A 190 -7.49 -26.89 14.38
CA SER A 190 -8.33 -26.39 15.46
C SER A 190 -8.10 -24.89 15.73
N PRO A 191 -8.99 -24.23 16.49
CA PRO A 191 -8.69 -22.99 17.21
C PRO A 191 -7.38 -23.08 18.00
N SER A 192 -6.63 -21.97 18.11
CA SER A 192 -5.59 -21.85 19.15
C SER A 192 -6.25 -21.84 20.55
N PRO A 193 -5.54 -22.17 21.64
CA PRO A 193 -6.08 -22.10 22.99
C PRO A 193 -6.61 -20.70 23.36
N ILE A 194 -5.97 -19.62 22.87
CA ILE A 194 -6.42 -18.24 23.09
C ILE A 194 -7.62 -17.90 22.20
N TYR A 195 -7.61 -18.30 20.92
CA TYR A 195 -8.76 -18.06 20.04
C TYR A 195 -10.02 -18.78 20.56
N ALA A 196 -9.89 -20.03 21.02
CA ALA A 196 -10.97 -20.81 21.61
C ALA A 196 -11.65 -20.12 22.81
N LEU A 197 -10.89 -19.42 23.66
CA LEU A 197 -11.46 -18.58 24.73
C LEU A 197 -12.25 -17.40 24.16
N THR A 198 -11.78 -16.79 23.08
CA THR A 198 -12.47 -15.66 22.42
C THR A 198 -13.72 -16.09 21.62
N GLN A 199 -13.83 -17.36 21.23
CA GLN A 199 -15.04 -17.91 20.60
C GLN A 199 -16.21 -18.08 21.57
N LEU A 200 -15.96 -18.13 22.89
CA LEU A 200 -17.00 -18.34 23.90
C LEU A 200 -18.11 -17.29 23.79
N THR A 201 -19.37 -17.72 23.73
CA THR A 201 -20.53 -16.82 23.61
C THR A 201 -20.90 -16.16 24.93
N ILE A 202 -20.45 -16.72 26.06
CA ILE A 202 -20.60 -16.17 27.42
C ILE A 202 -19.40 -15.28 27.79
N PRO A 203 -19.56 -14.25 28.65
CA PRO A 203 -18.45 -13.46 29.17
C PRO A 203 -17.38 -14.30 29.90
N LEU A 204 -16.12 -13.86 29.85
CA LEU A 204 -15.02 -14.49 30.60
C LEU A 204 -14.98 -14.10 32.08
N MET A 205 -15.71 -13.05 32.47
CA MET A 205 -15.81 -12.53 33.83
C MET A 205 -17.26 -12.44 34.30
N ASP A 206 -17.43 -12.44 35.62
CA ASP A 206 -18.70 -12.13 36.27
C ASP A 206 -18.92 -10.60 36.45
N ALA A 207 -20.03 -10.21 37.08
CA ALA A 207 -20.35 -8.82 37.33
C ALA A 207 -19.45 -8.12 38.38
N ASN A 208 -18.59 -8.86 39.08
CA ASN A 208 -17.60 -8.36 40.03
C ASN A 208 -16.19 -8.25 39.40
N GLY A 209 -16.02 -8.68 38.14
CA GLY A 209 -14.72 -8.72 37.45
C GLY A 209 -13.90 -9.98 37.74
N GLN A 210 -14.51 -11.02 38.31
CA GLN A 210 -13.82 -12.28 38.60
C GLN A 210 -13.93 -13.25 37.41
N SER A 211 -12.85 -13.95 37.08
CA SER A 211 -12.83 -14.95 36.01
C SER A 211 -13.81 -16.09 36.28
N VAL A 212 -14.66 -16.40 35.29
CA VAL A 212 -15.58 -17.55 35.33
C VAL A 212 -15.01 -18.78 34.62
N ILE A 213 -13.77 -18.69 34.10
CA ILE A 213 -13.10 -19.75 33.35
C ILE A 213 -12.03 -20.41 34.24
N PRO A 214 -12.19 -21.70 34.63
CA PRO A 214 -11.24 -22.38 35.50
C PRO A 214 -9.83 -22.42 34.90
N GLY A 215 -8.86 -21.84 35.63
CA GLY A 215 -7.45 -21.78 35.22
C GLY A 215 -7.04 -20.50 34.49
N LEU A 216 -7.98 -19.63 34.13
CA LEU A 216 -7.72 -18.29 33.61
C LEU A 216 -7.79 -17.27 34.76
N SER A 217 -6.79 -16.41 34.93
CA SER A 217 -6.83 -15.38 35.97
C SER A 217 -7.76 -14.22 35.63
N ASP A 218 -8.18 -13.45 36.65
CA ASP A 218 -9.04 -12.27 36.48
C ASP A 218 -8.45 -11.26 35.48
N ALA A 219 -7.12 -11.06 35.51
CA ALA A 219 -6.42 -10.15 34.60
C ALA A 219 -6.39 -10.64 33.15
N GLU A 220 -6.21 -11.95 32.92
CA GLU A 220 -6.27 -12.54 31.57
C GLU A 220 -7.70 -12.54 31.03
N ALA A 221 -8.69 -12.85 31.87
CA ALA A 221 -10.11 -12.75 31.53
C ALA A 221 -10.50 -11.30 31.17
N GLN A 222 -9.99 -10.31 31.90
CA GLN A 222 -10.20 -8.89 31.62
C GLN A 222 -9.56 -8.45 30.30
N ALA A 223 -8.35 -8.92 30.00
CA ALA A 223 -7.66 -8.62 28.73
C ALA A 223 -8.34 -9.28 27.51
N LEU A 224 -8.89 -10.48 27.68
CA LEU A 224 -9.49 -11.26 26.59
C LEU A 224 -10.98 -10.95 26.36
N GLU A 225 -11.72 -10.41 27.32
CA GLU A 225 -13.17 -10.15 27.16
C GLU A 225 -13.52 -9.19 25.99
N PRO A 226 -12.83 -8.06 25.76
CA PRO A 226 -13.08 -7.20 24.59
C PRO A 226 -12.80 -7.95 23.27
N LEU A 227 -11.78 -8.80 23.26
CA LEU A 227 -11.41 -9.62 22.11
C LEU A 227 -12.44 -10.73 21.85
N ARG A 228 -12.99 -11.35 22.90
CA ARG A 228 -14.09 -12.32 22.81
C ARG A 228 -15.33 -11.69 22.17
N GLN A 229 -15.67 -10.46 22.53
CA GLN A 229 -16.77 -9.72 21.91
C GLN A 229 -16.51 -9.45 20.41
N LEU A 230 -15.28 -9.08 20.05
CA LEU A 230 -14.88 -8.85 18.67
C LEU A 230 -14.87 -10.15 17.83
N THR A 231 -14.33 -11.26 18.34
CA THR A 231 -14.40 -12.59 17.71
C THR A 231 -15.85 -13.01 17.49
N ASN A 232 -16.72 -12.87 18.51
CA ASN A 232 -18.14 -13.20 18.38
C ASN A 232 -18.87 -12.34 17.33
N ASN A 233 -18.50 -11.07 17.17
CA ASN A 233 -19.01 -10.21 16.11
C ASN A 233 -18.57 -10.70 14.72
N GLN A 234 -17.28 -11.04 14.56
CA GLN A 234 -16.72 -11.55 13.31
C GLN A 234 -17.34 -12.88 12.88
N GLU A 235 -17.42 -13.86 13.80
CA GLU A 235 -18.04 -15.15 13.50
C GLU A 235 -19.54 -15.03 13.21
N SER A 236 -20.24 -14.08 13.84
CA SER A 236 -21.66 -13.83 13.54
C SER A 236 -21.84 -13.18 12.16
N ALA A 237 -20.91 -12.32 11.74
CA ALA A 237 -20.87 -11.81 10.37
C ALA A 237 -20.59 -12.93 9.36
N ALA A 238 -19.61 -13.81 9.61
CA ALA A 238 -19.32 -14.98 8.78
C ALA A 238 -20.53 -15.94 8.69
N ALA A 239 -21.20 -16.20 9.81
CA ALA A 239 -22.39 -17.06 9.87
C ALA A 239 -23.58 -16.48 9.10
N SER A 240 -23.70 -15.15 9.00
CA SER A 240 -24.71 -14.52 8.13
C SER A 240 -24.51 -14.83 6.63
N GLN A 241 -23.30 -15.23 6.24
CA GLN A 241 -22.92 -15.65 4.89
C GLN A 241 -22.80 -17.19 4.75
N GLY A 242 -23.31 -17.95 5.73
CA GLY A 242 -23.36 -19.41 5.68
C GLY A 242 -22.12 -20.15 6.16
N VAL A 243 -21.09 -19.46 6.69
CA VAL A 243 -19.96 -20.14 7.36
C VAL A 243 -20.42 -20.69 8.71
N ALA A 244 -20.30 -21.99 8.95
CA ALA A 244 -20.68 -22.56 10.24
C ALA A 244 -19.73 -22.06 11.35
N ARG A 245 -20.23 -21.49 12.44
CA ARG A 245 -19.36 -21.02 13.53
C ARG A 245 -18.47 -22.15 14.11
N THR A 246 -18.98 -23.37 14.12
CA THR A 246 -18.25 -24.57 14.55
C THR A 246 -17.12 -25.01 13.62
N SER A 247 -17.04 -24.50 12.38
CA SER A 247 -15.93 -24.76 11.47
C SER A 247 -14.85 -23.68 11.53
N ILE A 248 -15.05 -22.56 12.22
CA ILE A 248 -14.10 -21.44 12.24
C ILE A 248 -12.93 -21.76 13.20
N VAL A 249 -11.69 -21.70 12.68
CA VAL A 249 -10.46 -21.89 13.47
C VAL A 249 -9.74 -20.57 13.76
N LEU A 250 -9.96 -19.56 12.93
CA LEU A 250 -9.48 -18.19 13.13
C LEU A 250 -10.31 -17.22 12.29
N SER A 251 -10.65 -16.06 12.85
CA SER A 251 -11.13 -14.89 12.09
C SER A 251 -10.41 -13.63 12.53
N TRP A 252 -10.28 -12.66 11.62
CA TRP A 252 -9.82 -11.32 11.94
C TRP A 252 -10.39 -10.29 10.95
N THR A 253 -10.34 -9.02 11.33
CA THR A 253 -10.59 -7.91 10.41
C THR A 253 -9.34 -7.07 10.20
N PHE A 254 -9.25 -6.39 9.06
CA PHE A 254 -8.32 -5.30 8.81
C PHE A 254 -9.03 -4.18 8.04
N MET A 255 -8.42 -3.01 7.95
CA MET A 255 -8.89 -1.89 7.12
C MET A 255 -7.77 -1.40 6.21
N THR A 256 -8.08 -1.15 4.94
CA THR A 256 -7.12 -0.55 4.00
C THR A 256 -6.88 0.94 4.31
N GLN A 257 -5.69 1.42 4.00
CA GLN A 257 -5.28 2.82 4.17
C GLN A 257 -6.03 3.79 3.24
N SER A 258 -5.90 5.09 3.50
CA SER A 258 -6.17 6.15 2.54
C SER A 258 -5.10 6.23 1.45
N ILE A 259 -5.50 6.76 0.28
CA ILE A 259 -4.63 6.91 -0.89
C ILE A 259 -4.72 8.36 -1.41
N ASP A 260 -5.93 8.79 -1.76
CA ASP A 260 -6.16 10.08 -2.44
C ASP A 260 -6.56 11.25 -1.52
N ASP A 261 -6.81 10.99 -0.24
CA ASP A 261 -7.38 11.97 0.70
C ASP A 261 -6.53 13.24 0.82
N ALA A 262 -5.21 13.10 0.92
CA ALA A 262 -4.29 14.22 0.98
C ALA A 262 -4.26 15.03 -0.34
N PHE A 263 -4.23 14.35 -1.49
CA PHE A 263 -4.32 15.03 -2.78
C PHE A 263 -5.67 15.72 -2.98
N THR A 264 -6.75 15.14 -2.46
CA THR A 264 -8.10 15.71 -2.50
C THR A 264 -8.12 17.03 -1.72
N ALA A 265 -7.68 17.03 -0.46
CA ALA A 265 -7.61 18.21 0.38
C ALA A 265 -6.68 19.30 -0.19
N LEU A 266 -5.51 18.92 -0.71
CA LEU A 266 -4.62 19.83 -1.45
C LEU A 266 -5.24 20.37 -2.75
N GLY A 267 -6.15 19.61 -3.35
CA GLY A 267 -6.87 19.98 -4.58
C GLY A 267 -7.86 21.12 -4.38
N GLU A 268 -8.51 21.21 -3.22
CA GLU A 268 -9.48 22.28 -2.90
C GLU A 268 -8.85 23.68 -2.88
N ASN A 269 -7.54 23.76 -2.60
CA ASN A 269 -6.80 25.01 -2.49
C ASN A 269 -5.69 25.20 -3.55
N LEU A 270 -5.57 24.26 -4.50
CA LEU A 270 -4.54 24.28 -5.53
C LEU A 270 -4.60 25.56 -6.38
N LYS A 271 -3.53 26.36 -6.35
CA LYS A 271 -3.41 27.65 -7.04
C LYS A 271 -2.06 27.76 -7.72
N PRO A 272 -1.96 28.39 -8.91
CA PRO A 272 -0.67 28.67 -9.52
C PRO A 272 0.19 29.57 -8.64
N LEU A 273 1.36 29.10 -8.20
CA LEU A 273 2.34 29.93 -7.50
C LEU A 273 3.25 30.71 -8.46
N GLY A 274 3.23 30.35 -9.75
CA GLY A 274 3.97 31.01 -10.83
C GLY A 274 5.06 30.12 -11.43
N MET A 275 5.33 30.33 -12.71
CA MET A 275 6.44 29.70 -13.44
C MET A 275 6.99 30.73 -14.41
N ALA A 276 8.31 30.90 -14.42
CA ALA A 276 9.02 31.80 -15.31
C ALA A 276 9.95 30.99 -16.19
N VAL A 277 9.69 30.94 -17.48
CA VAL A 277 10.55 30.32 -18.50
C VAL A 277 10.99 31.37 -19.52
N GLN A 278 12.19 31.22 -20.06
CA GLN A 278 12.78 32.14 -21.04
C GLN A 278 13.36 31.36 -22.22
N PRO A 279 13.32 31.90 -23.45
CA PRO A 279 13.94 31.26 -24.60
C PRO A 279 15.46 31.28 -24.44
N THR A 280 16.09 30.11 -24.54
CA THR A 280 17.56 29.96 -24.41
C THR A 280 18.33 30.48 -25.63
N GLY A 281 17.63 30.78 -26.73
CA GLY A 281 18.23 31.05 -28.04
C GLY A 281 18.73 29.79 -28.76
N ALA A 282 18.67 28.61 -28.12
CA ALA A 282 19.07 27.34 -28.68
C ALA A 282 17.87 26.53 -29.22
N THR A 283 18.16 25.61 -30.13
CA THR A 283 17.22 24.56 -30.57
C THR A 283 17.79 23.19 -30.19
N THR A 284 16.96 22.15 -30.27
CA THR A 284 17.37 20.74 -30.13
C THR A 284 18.53 20.31 -31.05
N ALA A 285 18.81 21.02 -32.15
CA ALA A 285 20.01 20.73 -32.96
C ALA A 285 21.33 21.07 -32.25
N ALA A 286 21.30 21.94 -31.22
CA ALA A 286 22.49 22.36 -30.48
C ALA A 286 22.90 21.40 -29.34
N VAL A 287 22.02 20.50 -28.89
CA VAL A 287 22.23 19.69 -27.66
C VAL A 287 23.05 18.40 -27.89
N GLY A 288 23.79 18.31 -28.99
CA GLY A 288 24.71 17.20 -29.30
C GLY A 288 24.06 15.87 -29.72
N LEU A 289 22.75 15.70 -29.53
CA LEU A 289 22.01 14.46 -29.81
C LEU A 289 21.73 14.17 -31.31
N GLY A 290 22.29 14.96 -32.24
CA GLY A 290 22.10 14.79 -33.69
C GLY A 290 20.68 15.10 -34.20
N LEU A 291 19.87 15.80 -33.40
CA LEU A 291 18.45 16.06 -33.67
C LEU A 291 18.24 17.09 -34.80
N PRO A 292 17.10 17.01 -35.52
CA PRO A 292 16.76 17.95 -36.59
C PRO A 292 16.74 19.44 -36.19
N GLY A 293 16.43 19.80 -34.95
CA GLY A 293 16.24 21.19 -34.53
C GLY A 293 14.82 21.70 -34.76
N PHE A 294 13.80 20.83 -34.62
CA PHE A 294 12.39 21.18 -34.78
C PHE A 294 11.80 21.93 -33.56
N SER A 295 12.52 21.94 -32.44
CA SER A 295 12.08 22.53 -31.17
C SER A 295 12.99 23.67 -30.74
N ASP A 296 12.40 24.82 -30.42
CA ASP A 296 13.08 25.90 -29.68
C ASP A 296 13.08 25.55 -28.18
N ILE A 297 14.20 25.78 -27.50
CA ILE A 297 14.37 25.38 -26.09
C ILE A 297 14.16 26.58 -25.17
N TYR A 298 13.29 26.39 -24.18
CA TYR A 298 12.99 27.32 -23.10
C TYR A 298 13.43 26.69 -21.77
N ALA A 299 13.98 27.50 -20.87
CA ALA A 299 14.40 27.05 -19.54
C ALA A 299 14.03 28.09 -18.48
N GLY A 300 13.91 27.67 -17.22
CA GLY A 300 13.58 28.55 -16.11
C GLY A 300 13.15 27.78 -14.87
N ALA A 301 12.17 28.30 -14.12
CA ALA A 301 11.75 27.73 -12.84
C ALA A 301 10.24 27.79 -12.57
N LEU A 302 9.74 26.81 -11.82
CA LEU A 302 8.38 26.68 -11.30
C LEU A 302 8.40 26.82 -9.77
N ALA A 303 7.50 27.64 -9.23
CA ALA A 303 7.25 27.70 -7.80
C ALA A 303 6.33 26.54 -7.38
N ILE A 304 6.75 25.76 -6.39
CA ILE A 304 6.00 24.65 -5.80
C ILE A 304 5.78 24.85 -4.30
N PRO A 305 4.62 24.49 -3.73
CA PRO A 305 4.50 24.30 -2.29
C PRO A 305 5.18 22.98 -1.94
N TYR A 306 6.20 23.02 -1.08
CA TYR A 306 7.03 21.86 -0.76
C TYR A 306 6.69 21.31 0.63
N TYR A 307 6.37 20.02 0.73
CA TYR A 307 5.85 19.39 1.95
C TYR A 307 6.82 18.36 2.58
N LEU A 308 7.94 18.08 1.92
CA LEU A 308 9.14 17.48 2.50
C LEU A 308 10.00 18.58 3.16
N ASP A 309 11.09 18.18 3.83
CA ASP A 309 12.11 19.13 4.29
C ASP A 309 13.21 19.36 3.22
N LYS A 310 13.82 20.54 3.21
CA LYS A 310 14.90 20.94 2.28
C LYS A 310 16.28 21.01 2.95
N ASP A 311 16.32 21.17 4.28
CA ASP A 311 17.53 21.15 5.09
C ASP A 311 17.75 19.73 5.66
N GLU A 312 16.67 18.94 5.77
CA GLU A 312 16.66 17.50 6.04
C GLU A 312 16.14 16.65 4.85
N PRO A 313 16.75 16.74 3.64
CA PRO A 313 16.21 16.13 2.41
C PRO A 313 16.16 14.59 2.40
N LEU A 314 16.79 13.91 3.37
CA LEU A 314 16.84 12.44 3.46
C LEU A 314 15.99 11.85 4.58
N SER A 315 15.53 12.68 5.53
CA SER A 315 14.76 12.30 6.73
C SER A 315 13.39 12.97 6.79
N GLY A 316 13.21 14.14 6.17
CA GLY A 316 11.92 14.84 6.10
C GLY A 316 10.85 14.04 5.36
N TYR A 317 9.60 14.13 5.82
CA TYR A 317 8.43 13.48 5.22
C TYR A 317 7.17 14.33 5.46
N TRP A 318 6.06 14.02 4.79
CA TRP A 318 4.84 14.83 4.88
C TRP A 318 4.21 14.74 6.29
N GLN A 319 4.18 15.88 6.98
CA GLN A 319 3.50 16.07 8.26
C GLN A 319 2.34 17.07 8.15
N THR A 320 1.38 16.98 9.08
CA THR A 320 0.32 17.97 9.28
C THR A 320 0.85 19.20 10.05
N ALA A 321 0.05 20.27 10.16
CA ALA A 321 0.49 21.53 10.78
C ALA A 321 0.90 21.41 12.26
N ASP A 322 0.41 20.39 12.97
CA ASP A 322 0.73 20.07 14.36
C ASP A 322 1.78 18.94 14.47
N SER A 323 2.57 18.71 13.41
CA SER A 323 3.54 17.61 13.25
C SER A 323 3.00 16.18 13.32
N GLY A 324 1.68 16.00 13.38
CA GLY A 324 1.02 14.69 13.31
C GLY A 324 1.01 14.07 11.91
N ALA A 325 0.72 12.77 11.82
CA ALA A 325 0.70 12.02 10.56
C ALA A 325 -0.43 12.48 9.60
N VAL A 326 -0.13 12.49 8.29
CA VAL A 326 -1.10 12.84 7.24
C VAL A 326 -1.96 11.62 6.90
N THR A 327 -3.24 11.66 7.26
CA THR A 327 -4.19 10.53 7.26
C THR A 327 -5.55 10.94 6.69
N ARG A 328 -6.51 10.02 6.56
CA ARG A 328 -7.92 10.39 6.25
C ARG A 328 -8.57 11.28 7.32
N TYR A 329 -8.05 11.28 8.55
CA TYR A 329 -8.59 12.03 9.69
C TYR A 329 -8.00 13.44 9.76
N ASN A 330 -6.72 13.59 9.37
CA ASN A 330 -6.07 14.88 9.14
C ASN A 330 -5.31 14.86 7.80
N PRO A 331 -5.98 15.17 6.67
CA PRO A 331 -5.43 14.96 5.32
C PRO A 331 -4.61 16.13 4.80
N VAL A 332 -4.46 17.24 5.52
CA VAL A 332 -3.76 18.43 5.02
C VAL A 332 -2.29 18.40 5.48
N PRO A 333 -1.32 18.08 4.59
CA PRO A 333 0.08 18.29 4.91
C PRO A 333 0.39 19.80 4.98
N ALA A 334 1.29 20.19 5.87
CA ALA A 334 1.81 21.55 5.96
C ALA A 334 3.00 21.72 5.02
N ALA A 335 3.00 22.78 4.20
CA ALA A 335 4.16 23.10 3.36
C ALA A 335 5.25 23.71 4.25
N THR A 336 6.46 23.15 4.19
CA THR A 336 7.65 23.65 4.91
C THR A 336 8.16 24.94 4.27
N THR A 337 8.03 25.06 2.95
CA THR A 337 8.46 26.23 2.16
C THR A 337 7.74 26.31 0.81
N VAL A 338 7.99 27.39 0.07
CA VAL A 338 7.78 27.43 -1.39
C VAL A 338 9.14 27.27 -2.05
N LEU A 339 9.36 26.13 -2.72
CA LEU A 339 10.60 25.84 -3.44
C LEU A 339 10.50 26.32 -4.89
N GLN A 340 11.62 26.72 -5.48
CA GLN A 340 11.73 27.11 -6.89
C GLN A 340 12.51 26.02 -7.63
N ILE A 341 11.82 25.19 -8.41
CA ILE A 341 12.43 24.03 -9.08
C ILE A 341 12.69 24.29 -10.57
N PRO A 342 13.77 23.77 -11.16
CA PRO A 342 14.07 23.91 -12.57
C PRO A 342 12.98 23.35 -13.50
N VAL A 343 12.77 24.05 -14.62
CA VAL A 343 11.86 23.66 -15.70
C VAL A 343 12.63 23.65 -17.01
N LEU A 344 12.48 22.58 -17.78
CA LEU A 344 12.89 22.52 -19.18
C LEU A 344 11.64 22.43 -20.07
N MET A 345 11.60 23.21 -21.14
CA MET A 345 10.45 23.29 -22.04
C MET A 345 10.92 23.36 -23.50
N THR A 346 10.13 22.76 -24.39
CA THR A 346 10.41 22.70 -25.82
C THR A 346 9.16 23.05 -26.61
N VAL A 347 9.30 23.88 -27.64
CA VAL A 347 8.18 24.48 -28.38
C VAL A 347 8.40 24.30 -29.89
N PRO A 348 7.37 23.92 -30.69
CA PRO A 348 7.58 23.65 -32.10
C PRO A 348 7.90 24.92 -32.88
N ASN A 349 9.05 24.92 -33.57
CA ASN A 349 9.54 26.06 -34.32
C ASN A 349 9.21 25.93 -35.83
N ALA A 350 9.57 26.94 -36.63
CA ALA A 350 9.27 26.95 -38.06
C ALA A 350 9.86 25.75 -38.85
N LYS A 351 10.90 25.09 -38.33
CA LYS A 351 11.54 23.92 -38.96
C LYS A 351 10.73 22.63 -38.76
N SER A 352 9.88 22.56 -37.72
CA SER A 352 8.92 21.45 -37.53
C SER A 352 7.85 21.36 -38.62
N GLY A 353 7.63 22.45 -39.37
CA GLY A 353 6.50 22.63 -40.30
C GLY A 353 5.18 23.02 -39.63
N GLN A 354 5.12 23.02 -38.29
CA GLN A 354 3.92 23.34 -37.52
C GLN A 354 3.75 24.85 -37.28
N ARG A 355 2.57 25.25 -36.78
CA ARG A 355 2.22 26.63 -36.42
C ARG A 355 1.35 26.62 -35.17
N LYS A 356 1.56 27.58 -34.24
CA LYS A 356 0.77 27.71 -33.00
C LYS A 356 -0.73 27.74 -33.36
N PRO A 357 -1.56 26.78 -32.89
CA PRO A 357 -2.99 26.81 -33.11
C PRO A 357 -3.62 28.04 -32.46
N ALA A 358 -4.79 28.49 -32.95
CA ALA A 358 -5.50 29.66 -32.42
C ALA A 358 -6.02 29.52 -30.98
N ARG A 359 -5.70 28.41 -30.30
CA ARG A 359 -6.00 28.11 -28.88
C ARG A 359 -4.75 27.96 -28.01
N GLY A 360 -3.55 28.16 -28.58
CA GLY A 360 -2.29 27.71 -28.00
C GLY A 360 -1.87 26.33 -28.48
N TRP A 361 -0.63 25.93 -28.17
CA TRP A 361 -0.12 24.58 -28.42
C TRP A 361 -0.75 23.55 -27.47
N PRO A 362 -1.09 22.34 -27.94
CA PRO A 362 -1.20 21.16 -27.08
C PRO A 362 0.11 20.92 -26.34
N VAL A 363 0.05 20.38 -25.12
CA VAL A 363 1.23 20.20 -24.26
C VAL A 363 1.35 18.76 -23.78
N VAL A 364 2.55 18.19 -23.88
CA VAL A 364 2.94 16.94 -23.21
C VAL A 364 3.69 17.27 -21.92
N ILE A 365 3.33 16.64 -20.80
CA ILE A 365 4.14 16.69 -19.58
C ILE A 365 5.03 15.45 -19.54
N TYR A 366 6.34 15.64 -19.67
CA TYR A 366 7.32 14.56 -19.70
C TYR A 366 7.95 14.36 -18.33
N GLN A 367 7.70 13.20 -17.72
CA GLN A 367 8.39 12.76 -16.51
C GLN A 367 9.58 11.86 -16.88
N HIS A 368 10.77 12.21 -16.38
CA HIS A 368 11.97 11.38 -16.53
C HIS A 368 11.89 10.12 -15.64
N GLY A 369 12.66 9.07 -15.98
CA GLY A 369 12.77 7.86 -15.16
C GLY A 369 13.62 8.07 -13.89
N ILE A 370 13.57 7.10 -12.96
CA ILE A 370 14.47 7.11 -11.78
C ILE A 370 15.94 7.10 -12.25
N THR A 371 16.80 7.84 -11.53
CA THR A 371 18.21 8.17 -11.87
C THR A 371 18.45 9.01 -13.14
N ARG A 372 17.39 9.61 -13.70
CA ARG A 372 17.46 10.54 -14.84
C ARG A 372 17.18 11.99 -14.41
N SER A 373 16.97 12.88 -15.37
CA SER A 373 16.59 14.27 -15.11
C SER A 373 15.70 14.84 -16.23
N ARG A 374 15.15 16.03 -16.02
CA ARG A 374 14.33 16.81 -16.98
C ARG A 374 14.92 16.88 -18.39
N THR A 375 16.25 16.77 -18.55
CA THR A 375 16.91 16.83 -19.86
C THR A 375 16.60 15.65 -20.78
N ASP A 376 16.10 14.52 -20.26
CA ASP A 376 15.68 13.37 -21.08
C ASP A 376 14.54 13.73 -22.06
N LEU A 377 13.76 14.78 -21.77
CA LEU A 377 12.78 15.36 -22.71
C LEU A 377 13.41 15.68 -24.08
N LEU A 378 14.67 16.13 -24.11
CA LEU A 378 15.33 16.54 -25.35
C LEU A 378 15.45 15.38 -26.34
N ALA A 379 15.53 14.13 -25.87
CA ALA A 379 15.61 12.95 -26.73
C ALA A 379 14.32 12.68 -27.53
N VAL A 380 13.16 13.16 -27.06
CA VAL A 380 11.85 13.00 -27.71
C VAL A 380 11.25 14.30 -28.25
N ALA A 381 11.76 15.46 -27.82
CA ALA A 381 11.22 16.79 -28.13
C ALA A 381 10.95 17.02 -29.61
N ASP A 382 11.85 16.63 -30.52
CA ASP A 382 11.64 16.85 -31.96
C ASP A 382 10.54 15.96 -32.57
N ALA A 383 10.26 14.79 -32.00
CA ALA A 383 9.13 13.97 -32.42
C ALA A 383 7.80 14.60 -31.96
N LEU A 384 7.77 15.15 -30.75
CA LEU A 384 6.61 15.88 -30.20
C LEU A 384 6.36 17.18 -30.97
N SER A 385 7.41 17.94 -31.27
CA SER A 385 7.33 19.17 -32.08
C SER A 385 6.91 18.91 -33.51
N PHE A 386 7.40 17.83 -34.14
CA PHE A 386 6.92 17.40 -35.47
C PHE A 386 5.43 17.03 -35.45
N ALA A 387 4.93 16.45 -34.35
CA ALA A 387 3.51 16.17 -34.13
C ALA A 387 2.68 17.41 -33.70
N GLY A 388 3.30 18.57 -33.49
CA GLY A 388 2.63 19.83 -33.13
C GLY A 388 2.32 20.01 -31.64
N PHE A 389 3.05 19.31 -30.76
CA PHE A 389 2.98 19.48 -29.31
C PHE A 389 4.16 20.31 -28.82
N ALA A 390 3.91 21.27 -27.93
CA ALA A 390 4.93 21.72 -27.00
C ALA A 390 5.10 20.66 -25.90
N ALA A 391 6.23 20.64 -25.21
CA ALA A 391 6.45 19.70 -24.12
C ALA A 391 7.28 20.33 -22.99
N VAL A 392 7.02 19.89 -21.76
CA VAL A 392 7.61 20.44 -20.54
C VAL A 392 8.03 19.31 -19.59
N ALA A 393 9.14 19.49 -18.89
CA ALA A 393 9.67 18.55 -17.90
C ALA A 393 10.19 19.29 -16.67
N ILE A 394 9.99 18.65 -15.52
CA ILE A 394 10.54 19.00 -14.21
C ILE A 394 11.18 17.74 -13.61
N ASP A 395 12.06 17.93 -12.63
CA ASP A 395 12.66 16.81 -11.91
C ASP A 395 11.77 16.35 -10.75
N LEU A 396 11.82 15.05 -10.44
CA LEU A 396 11.34 14.51 -9.16
C LEU A 396 12.19 15.07 -7.99
N PRO A 397 11.71 14.98 -6.73
CA PRO A 397 12.58 15.17 -5.57
C PRO A 397 13.87 14.35 -5.68
N LEU A 398 14.97 14.88 -5.15
CA LEU A 398 16.29 14.24 -5.13
C LEU A 398 16.85 13.88 -6.53
N HIS A 399 16.26 14.43 -7.60
CA HIS A 399 16.72 14.34 -8.98
C HIS A 399 17.04 15.73 -9.55
N GLY A 400 17.85 15.78 -10.61
CA GLY A 400 18.27 17.03 -11.23
C GLY A 400 19.46 16.84 -12.16
N ILE A 401 20.07 17.96 -12.52
CA ILE A 401 21.34 17.99 -13.25
C ILE A 401 22.47 18.14 -12.23
N THR A 402 23.54 17.35 -12.36
CA THR A 402 24.64 17.31 -11.38
C THR A 402 26.01 17.65 -11.99
N ASP A 403 26.10 17.67 -13.32
CA ASP A 403 27.22 18.31 -14.03
C ASP A 403 27.01 19.83 -14.07
N VAL A 404 27.78 20.55 -13.25
CA VAL A 404 27.77 22.02 -13.16
C VAL A 404 28.15 22.75 -14.46
N ASN A 405 28.68 22.02 -15.46
CA ASN A 405 29.03 22.57 -16.78
C ASN A 405 27.87 22.46 -17.79
N ASN A 406 26.79 21.75 -17.43
CA ASN A 406 25.63 21.57 -18.29
C ASN A 406 24.87 22.91 -18.45
N PRO A 407 24.54 23.35 -19.68
CA PRO A 407 23.91 24.66 -19.92
C PRO A 407 22.48 24.80 -19.35
N PHE A 408 21.89 23.71 -18.82
CA PHE A 408 20.59 23.72 -18.17
C PHE A 408 20.68 23.59 -16.63
N TYR A 409 21.86 23.43 -16.05
CA TYR A 409 22.08 23.40 -14.59
C TYR A 409 21.74 24.75 -13.96
N LEU A 410 20.95 24.75 -12.89
CA LEU A 410 20.57 25.94 -12.14
C LEU A 410 21.10 25.84 -10.69
N PRO A 411 22.25 26.48 -10.38
CA PRO A 411 22.88 26.41 -9.06
C PRO A 411 21.91 26.75 -7.93
N SER A 412 21.92 25.97 -6.85
CA SER A 412 21.02 26.16 -5.70
C SER A 412 19.52 26.07 -6.01
N MET A 413 19.14 25.48 -7.15
CA MET A 413 17.74 25.19 -7.52
C MET A 413 17.49 23.71 -7.84
N GLU A 414 18.52 22.96 -8.25
CA GLU A 414 18.41 21.51 -8.50
C GLU A 414 17.83 20.75 -7.30
N ARG A 415 16.92 19.80 -7.54
CA ARG A 415 16.23 19.07 -6.47
C ARG A 415 17.09 17.95 -5.86
N THR A 416 18.30 17.74 -6.37
CA THR A 416 19.40 17.04 -5.71
C THR A 416 19.95 17.81 -4.51
N PHE A 417 19.60 19.09 -4.35
CA PHE A 417 20.13 20.01 -3.33
C PHE A 417 21.66 20.12 -3.32
N ASP A 418 22.29 19.86 -4.48
CA ASP A 418 23.74 19.81 -4.66
C ASP A 418 24.47 18.89 -3.63
N LEU A 419 23.80 17.82 -3.17
CA LEU A 419 24.33 16.87 -2.19
C LEU A 419 25.62 16.17 -2.66
N ASP A 420 26.55 15.98 -1.74
CA ASP A 420 27.83 15.27 -1.85
C ASP A 420 28.01 14.51 -0.53
N LEU A 421 27.68 13.22 -0.52
CA LEU A 421 27.58 12.38 0.68
C LEU A 421 28.28 11.02 0.52
N VAL A 422 28.55 10.58 -0.70
CA VAL A 422 29.39 9.40 -1.00
C VAL A 422 30.41 9.71 -2.09
N ASN A 423 31.54 9.02 -2.07
CA ASN A 423 32.53 9.12 -3.14
C ASN A 423 31.98 8.47 -4.43
N ASN A 424 31.71 9.27 -5.47
CA ASN A 424 31.02 8.84 -6.70
C ASN A 424 31.74 7.71 -7.45
N ALA A 425 33.06 7.55 -7.22
CA ALA A 425 33.89 6.53 -7.85
C ALA A 425 33.89 5.17 -7.11
N THR A 426 33.49 5.12 -5.83
CA THR A 426 33.54 3.89 -5.00
C THR A 426 32.25 3.55 -4.26
N GLY A 427 31.32 4.51 -4.12
CA GLY A 427 30.13 4.37 -3.29
C GLY A 427 30.42 4.34 -1.78
N ALA A 428 31.64 4.69 -1.35
CA ALA A 428 32.00 4.76 0.06
C ALA A 428 31.42 6.03 0.72
N PRO A 429 30.91 5.97 1.97
CA PRO A 429 30.41 7.14 2.68
C PRO A 429 31.45 8.24 2.91
N GLY A 430 31.02 9.48 2.75
CA GLY A 430 31.84 10.69 2.90
C GLY A 430 31.98 11.44 1.56
N PRO A 431 31.98 12.79 1.58
CA PRO A 431 32.04 13.60 0.37
C PRO A 431 33.37 13.47 -0.38
N ASP A 432 33.35 13.66 -1.71
CA ASP A 432 34.56 13.75 -2.54
C ASP A 432 34.74 15.06 -3.32
N GLY A 433 33.74 15.95 -3.30
CA GLY A 433 33.73 17.22 -4.02
C GLY A 433 33.01 17.18 -5.37
N VAL A 434 32.29 16.09 -5.69
CA VAL A 434 31.42 15.95 -6.86
C VAL A 434 29.99 15.73 -6.40
N ILE A 435 29.02 16.43 -7.02
CA ILE A 435 27.60 16.28 -6.68
C ILE A 435 27.15 14.84 -7.00
N ASP A 436 26.51 14.20 -6.02
CA ASP A 436 26.01 12.84 -6.12
C ASP A 436 24.99 12.67 -7.24
N ALA A 437 24.97 11.47 -7.85
CA ALA A 437 24.19 11.25 -9.06
C ALA A 437 22.68 11.50 -8.84
N SER A 438 22.01 12.04 -9.86
CA SER A 438 20.56 12.27 -9.83
C SER A 438 19.81 11.03 -9.34
N GLY A 439 18.91 11.19 -8.37
CA GLY A 439 18.07 10.13 -7.85
C GLY A 439 18.72 9.18 -6.84
N SER A 440 20.02 9.32 -6.51
CA SER A 440 20.76 8.40 -5.62
C SER A 440 20.07 8.14 -4.28
N TYR A 441 19.34 9.11 -3.74
CA TYR A 441 18.67 9.03 -2.44
C TYR A 441 17.14 9.01 -2.52
N PHE A 442 16.55 8.95 -3.72
CA PHE A 442 15.10 8.97 -3.90
C PHE A 442 14.40 7.78 -3.24
N ILE A 443 15.05 6.62 -3.28
CA ILE A 443 14.69 5.41 -2.53
C ILE A 443 15.64 5.28 -1.35
N ASN A 444 15.22 5.74 -0.18
CA ASN A 444 15.99 5.67 1.05
C ASN A 444 15.40 4.63 2.02
N LEU A 445 16.01 3.45 2.14
CA LEU A 445 15.59 2.45 3.12
C LEU A 445 15.86 2.86 4.59
N GLN A 446 16.66 3.90 4.83
CA GLN A 446 16.80 4.51 6.15
C GLN A 446 15.68 5.52 6.47
N SER A 447 14.84 5.89 5.50
CA SER A 447 13.59 6.62 5.74
C SER A 447 12.52 6.22 4.71
N MET A 448 11.74 5.21 5.07
CA MET A 448 10.63 4.74 4.26
C MET A 448 9.51 5.79 4.11
N LEU A 449 9.38 6.72 5.07
CA LEU A 449 8.46 7.84 4.99
C LEU A 449 8.92 8.89 3.98
N THR A 450 10.21 9.27 3.98
CA THR A 450 10.78 10.14 2.93
C THR A 450 10.65 9.47 1.55
N THR A 451 10.87 8.15 1.45
CA THR A 451 10.68 7.40 0.19
C THR A 451 9.22 7.41 -0.29
N ARG A 452 8.25 7.23 0.61
CA ARG A 452 6.81 7.32 0.31
C ARG A 452 6.44 8.72 -0.18
N ASP A 453 6.93 9.74 0.52
CA ASP A 453 6.49 11.11 0.29
C ASP A 453 7.29 11.82 -0.81
N ASN A 454 8.49 11.35 -1.17
CA ASN A 454 9.18 11.66 -2.43
C ASN A 454 8.30 11.38 -3.66
N LEU A 455 7.53 10.29 -3.64
CA LEU A 455 6.56 9.97 -4.69
C LEU A 455 5.31 10.87 -4.62
N ARG A 456 4.88 11.26 -3.42
CA ARG A 456 3.72 12.16 -3.25
C ARG A 456 4.02 13.60 -3.65
N GLU A 457 5.19 14.09 -3.28
CA GLU A 457 5.73 15.40 -3.64
C GLU A 457 5.82 15.50 -5.17
N GLY A 458 6.49 14.55 -5.84
CA GLY A 458 6.56 14.51 -7.31
C GLY A 458 5.19 14.52 -8.00
N ALA A 459 4.20 13.82 -7.44
CA ALA A 459 2.82 13.89 -7.95
C ALA A 459 2.16 15.27 -7.71
N GLN A 460 2.40 15.91 -6.56
CA GLN A 460 1.91 17.25 -6.25
C GLN A 460 2.60 18.33 -7.12
N ASP A 461 3.88 18.17 -7.46
CA ASP A 461 4.62 19.04 -8.36
C ASP A 461 4.04 19.02 -9.78
N LEU A 462 3.70 17.83 -10.28
CA LEU A 462 3.04 17.67 -11.57
C LEU A 462 1.63 18.30 -11.57
N ARG A 463 0.91 18.28 -10.44
CA ARG A 463 -0.36 19.02 -10.27
C ARG A 463 -0.14 20.53 -10.26
N GLN A 464 0.91 21.01 -9.60
CA GLN A 464 1.27 22.43 -9.54
C GLN A 464 1.71 22.97 -10.91
N LEU A 465 2.50 22.20 -11.67
CA LEU A 465 2.84 22.45 -13.06
C LEU A 465 1.58 22.50 -13.93
N THR A 466 0.72 21.48 -13.84
CA THR A 466 -0.56 21.39 -14.56
C THR A 466 -1.46 22.59 -14.29
N ALA A 467 -1.56 23.04 -13.04
CA ALA A 467 -2.33 24.23 -12.67
C ALA A 467 -1.73 25.53 -13.23
N THR A 468 -0.41 25.59 -13.41
CA THR A 468 0.33 26.80 -13.80
C THR A 468 0.47 26.97 -15.32
N LEU A 469 0.50 25.87 -16.10
CA LEU A 469 0.55 25.90 -17.57
C LEU A 469 -0.51 26.79 -18.27
N PRO A 470 -1.77 26.93 -17.80
CA PRO A 470 -2.77 27.82 -18.41
C PRO A 470 -2.44 29.32 -18.30
N LEU A 471 -1.40 29.71 -17.57
CA LEU A 471 -0.97 31.10 -17.37
C LEU A 471 0.29 31.49 -18.17
N ILE A 472 0.87 30.57 -18.93
CA ILE A 472 2.17 30.78 -19.56
C ILE A 472 2.01 31.55 -20.86
N ASP A 473 2.64 32.73 -20.89
CA ASP A 473 2.86 33.59 -22.05
C ASP A 473 4.36 33.55 -22.37
N LEU A 474 4.72 33.08 -23.58
CA LEU A 474 6.10 32.95 -24.05
C LEU A 474 6.55 34.10 -24.95
N ASN A 475 5.63 34.98 -25.38
CA ASN A 475 5.89 36.03 -26.37
C ASN A 475 5.65 37.46 -25.86
N GLY A 476 5.06 37.62 -24.68
CA GLY A 476 4.73 38.88 -24.01
C GLY A 476 3.43 39.53 -24.48
N ASP A 477 2.55 38.83 -25.20
CA ASP A 477 1.30 39.39 -25.75
C ASP A 477 0.10 39.37 -24.77
N GLN A 478 0.32 38.87 -23.55
CA GLN A 478 -0.67 38.72 -22.47
C GLN A 478 -1.78 37.70 -22.76
N GLN A 479 -1.59 36.79 -23.73
CA GLN A 479 -2.44 35.61 -23.94
C GLN A 479 -1.67 34.32 -23.60
N PRO A 480 -2.33 33.29 -23.03
CA PRO A 480 -1.70 31.98 -22.84
C PRO A 480 -1.29 31.29 -24.15
N ASP A 481 -0.09 30.71 -24.17
CA ASP A 481 0.50 30.00 -25.30
C ASP A 481 0.02 28.54 -25.43
N PHE A 482 -0.75 28.01 -24.47
CA PHE A 482 -1.08 26.58 -24.35
C PHE A 482 -2.58 26.25 -24.26
N ASP A 483 -3.04 25.29 -25.07
CA ASP A 483 -4.40 24.74 -24.98
C ASP A 483 -4.42 23.57 -23.98
N THR A 484 -4.41 23.90 -22.68
CA THR A 484 -4.35 22.92 -21.57
C THR A 484 -5.57 21.97 -21.49
N ARG A 485 -6.55 22.14 -22.38
CA ARG A 485 -7.60 21.13 -22.66
C ARG A 485 -7.08 19.92 -23.43
N ARG A 486 -5.84 19.99 -23.92
CA ARG A 486 -5.10 18.95 -24.65
C ARG A 486 -3.73 18.72 -24.01
N LEU A 487 -3.75 18.56 -22.68
CA LEU A 487 -2.65 17.94 -21.93
C LEU A 487 -2.58 16.45 -22.26
N GLN A 488 -1.37 15.91 -22.30
CA GLN A 488 -1.04 14.48 -22.48
C GLN A 488 0.08 14.10 -21.50
#